data_AF-A0A3B0U321-F1
#
_entry.id   AF-A0A3B0U321-F1
#
_cell.length_a   1.000
_cell.length_b   1.000
_cell.length_c   1.000
_cell.angle_alpha   90.00
_cell.angle_beta   90.00
_cell.angle_gamma   90.00
#
_symmetry.space_group_name_H-M   'P 1'
#
loop_
_entity.id
_entity.type
_entity.pdbx_description
1 polymer ?
#
loop_
_entity_poly.entity_id
_entity_poly.type
_entity_poly.pdbx_seq_one_letter_code
_entity_poly.pdbx_strand_id
1 'polypeptide(L)'
;MNSSLILIVIASYFGLLMLISHFASKNKSDNSFFTGDRESPWQLVSFGMVGAALSGVTFVSIPGMVGNNYFYYLQFVFGNIVGYIFITYVLIPIYYELKLVSIYTYLETRFGAKTYKVGSLFFLISQSFGAALRLLLAAKIIQYAVSDAFHIPFYLTVIIILLLIWLYTNKSGIKTI
;
A
#
# COMPACT_ATOMS: atom_id res chain seq x y z
N MET A 1 -19.82 0.14 19.76
CA MET A 1 -19.44 1.51 19.33
C MET A 1 -20.57 2.07 18.48
N ASN A 2 -20.89 3.35 18.64
CA ASN A 2 -21.94 3.99 17.83
C ASN A 2 -21.42 4.22 16.40
N SER A 3 -22.06 3.67 15.37
CA SER A 3 -21.65 3.79 13.97
C SER A 3 -21.53 5.24 13.49
N SER A 4 -22.32 6.16 14.06
CA SER A 4 -22.21 7.59 13.80
C SER A 4 -20.87 8.17 14.27
N LEU A 5 -20.34 7.70 15.41
CA LEU A 5 -19.05 8.15 15.92
C LEU A 5 -17.90 7.67 15.01
N ILE A 6 -17.99 6.45 14.50
CA ILE A 6 -17.01 5.89 13.54
C ILE A 6 -16.98 6.75 12.28
N LEU A 7 -18.15 7.12 11.74
CA LEU A 7 -18.24 7.99 10.57
C LEU A 7 -17.64 9.37 10.83
N ILE A 8 -17.89 9.98 11.99
CA ILE A 8 -17.31 11.28 12.37
C ILE A 8 -15.78 11.19 12.43
N VAL A 9 -15.23 10.14 13.05
CA VAL A 9 -13.78 9.94 13.14
C VAL A 9 -13.17 9.80 11.74
N ILE A 10 -13.76 8.96 10.88
CA ILE A 10 -13.31 8.78 9.49
C ILE A 10 -13.37 10.12 8.74
N ALA A 11 -14.49 10.85 8.81
CA ALA A 11 -14.67 12.12 8.12
C ALA A 11 -13.67 13.19 8.59
N SER A 12 -13.44 13.29 9.91
CA SER A 12 -12.47 14.23 10.48
C SER A 12 -11.02 13.92 10.06
N TYR A 13 -10.65 12.64 10.03
CA TYR A 13 -9.33 12.19 9.60
C TYR A 13 -9.07 12.51 8.13
N PHE A 14 -10.02 12.15 7.25
CA PHE A 14 -9.92 12.48 5.81
C PHE A 14 -9.94 13.98 5.57
N GLY A 15 -10.75 14.74 6.32
CA GLY A 15 -10.77 16.20 6.24
C GLY A 15 -9.42 16.83 6.59
N LEU A 16 -8.77 16.33 7.64
CA LEU A 16 -7.44 16.79 8.06
C LEU A 16 -6.37 16.43 7.01
N LEU A 17 -6.42 15.23 6.43
CA LEU A 17 -5.53 14.84 5.33
C LEU A 17 -5.69 15.73 4.09
N MET A 18 -6.94 16.00 3.67
CA MET A 18 -7.21 16.87 2.52
C MET A 18 -6.71 18.29 2.78
N LEU A 19 -6.86 18.80 4.00
CA LEU A 19 -6.35 20.10 4.41
C LEU A 19 -4.82 20.15 4.30
N ILE A 20 -4.11 19.18 4.87
CA ILE A 20 -2.65 19.09 4.76
C ILE A 20 -2.22 19.02 3.28
N SER A 21 -2.88 18.17 2.49
CA SER A 21 -2.60 18.01 1.06
C SER A 21 -2.80 19.31 0.28
N HIS A 22 -3.83 20.09 0.59
CA HIS A 22 -4.09 21.37 -0.08
C HIS A 22 -2.97 22.39 0.18
N PHE A 23 -2.49 22.49 1.44
CA PHE A 23 -1.37 23.37 1.76
C PHE A 23 -0.04 22.88 1.17
N ALA A 24 0.19 21.56 1.15
CA ALA A 24 1.41 20.97 0.59
C ALA A 24 1.49 21.04 -0.94
N SER A 25 0.34 21.07 -1.64
CA SER A 25 0.28 21.09 -3.11
C SER A 25 0.50 22.47 -3.74
N LYS A 26 0.65 23.54 -2.94
CA LYS A 26 0.59 24.92 -3.44
C LYS A 26 1.79 25.35 -4.31
N ASN A 27 2.87 24.56 -4.39
CA ASN A 27 4.14 24.95 -5.05
C ASN A 27 4.86 23.80 -5.82
N LYS A 28 4.20 22.98 -6.66
CA LYS A 28 4.91 21.90 -7.39
C LYS A 28 4.68 21.87 -8.90
N SER A 29 5.77 21.70 -9.65
CA SER A 29 5.82 21.52 -11.10
C SER A 29 5.44 20.09 -11.53
N ASP A 30 5.05 19.91 -12.79
CA ASP A 30 4.59 18.63 -13.37
C ASP A 30 5.64 17.52 -13.30
N ASN A 31 6.94 17.84 -13.38
CA ASN A 31 8.03 16.84 -13.31
C ASN A 31 8.25 16.28 -11.89
N SER A 32 7.83 17.00 -10.86
CA SER A 32 7.84 16.51 -9.47
C SER A 32 6.83 15.37 -9.25
N PHE A 33 5.95 15.08 -10.24
CA PHE A 33 4.90 14.06 -10.18
C PHE A 33 5.42 12.62 -10.12
N PHE A 34 6.54 12.30 -10.78
CA PHE A 34 7.04 10.92 -10.89
C PHE A 34 8.30 10.62 -10.06
N THR A 35 9.08 11.64 -9.70
CA THR A 35 10.43 11.44 -9.14
C THR A 35 10.65 12.01 -7.74
N GLY A 36 9.70 12.80 -7.20
CA GLY A 36 9.91 13.53 -5.95
C GLY A 36 11.16 14.41 -5.97
N ASP A 37 11.56 14.87 -7.17
CA ASP A 37 12.79 15.60 -7.49
C ASP A 37 14.09 14.86 -7.11
N ARG A 38 14.03 13.57 -6.72
CA ARG A 38 15.16 12.75 -6.23
C ARG A 38 15.94 13.37 -5.03
N GLU A 39 15.43 14.43 -4.43
CA GLU A 39 16.01 15.14 -3.28
C GLU A 39 15.23 14.88 -1.97
N SER A 40 14.43 13.81 -1.93
CA SER A 40 13.65 13.49 -0.74
C SER A 40 14.57 13.04 0.42
N PRO A 41 14.49 13.69 1.61
CA PRO A 41 15.24 13.28 2.79
C PRO A 41 15.01 11.81 3.10
N TRP A 42 16.07 11.05 3.35
CA TRP A 42 15.98 9.59 3.56
C TRP A 42 15.04 9.24 4.73
N GLN A 43 14.89 10.12 5.73
CA GLN A 43 13.96 9.95 6.84
C GLN A 43 12.51 9.93 6.34
N LEU A 44 12.13 10.90 5.49
CA LEU A 44 10.77 10.97 4.93
C LEU A 44 10.49 9.77 4.03
N VAL A 45 11.47 9.35 3.22
CA VAL A 45 11.37 8.14 2.40
C VAL A 45 11.17 6.91 3.29
N SER A 46 11.93 6.79 4.38
CA SER A 46 11.84 5.66 5.32
C SER A 46 10.46 5.58 5.99
N PHE A 47 9.92 6.71 6.44
CA PHE A 47 8.57 6.76 7.01
C PHE A 47 7.50 6.38 5.97
N GLY A 48 7.62 6.88 4.74
CA GLY A 48 6.73 6.50 3.63
C GLY A 48 6.83 5.01 3.30
N MET A 49 8.04 4.44 3.27
CA MET A 49 8.26 3.01 3.01
C MET A 49 7.65 2.13 4.10
N VAL A 50 7.77 2.49 5.37
CA VAL A 50 7.11 1.76 6.48
C VAL A 50 5.59 1.86 6.35
N GLY A 51 5.06 3.05 6.05
CA GLY A 51 3.63 3.25 5.83
C GLY A 51 3.09 2.42 4.67
N ALA A 52 3.82 2.34 3.55
CA ALA A 52 3.46 1.56 2.38
C ALA A 52 3.55 0.04 2.60
N ALA A 53 4.45 -0.42 3.47
CA ALA A 53 4.60 -1.84 3.81
C ALA A 53 3.47 -2.35 4.72
N LEU A 54 2.89 -1.47 5.54
CA LEU A 54 1.80 -1.82 6.45
C LEU A 54 0.43 -1.67 5.76
N SER A 55 -0.52 -2.53 6.13
CA SER A 55 -1.89 -2.46 5.59
C SER A 55 -2.92 -2.76 6.68
N GLY A 56 -4.20 -2.49 6.39
CA GLY A 56 -5.30 -2.87 7.28
C GLY A 56 -5.32 -4.38 7.60
N VAL A 57 -4.83 -5.23 6.68
CA VAL A 57 -4.66 -6.68 6.93
C VAL A 57 -3.64 -6.93 8.03
N THR A 58 -2.54 -6.19 8.04
CA THR A 58 -1.49 -6.31 9.06
C THR A 58 -2.05 -6.00 10.45
N PHE A 59 -2.80 -4.90 10.58
CA PHE A 59 -3.37 -4.45 11.86
C PHE A 59 -4.41 -5.41 12.44
N VAL A 60 -5.17 -6.11 11.60
CA VAL A 60 -6.18 -7.07 12.06
C VAL A 60 -5.59 -8.47 12.24
N SER A 61 -4.75 -8.90 11.30
CA SER A 61 -4.29 -10.30 11.23
C SER A 61 -3.16 -10.60 12.19
N ILE A 62 -2.21 -9.67 12.44
CA ILE A 62 -1.09 -9.95 13.36
C ILE A 62 -1.59 -10.13 14.81
N PRO A 63 -2.42 -9.23 15.39
CA PRO A 63 -2.96 -9.46 16.72
C PRO A 63 -3.79 -10.75 16.81
N GLY A 64 -4.57 -11.06 15.77
CA GLY A 64 -5.29 -12.33 15.68
C GLY A 64 -4.34 -13.55 15.66
N MET A 65 -3.22 -13.46 14.95
CA MET A 65 -2.18 -14.49 14.94
C MET A 65 -1.50 -14.61 16.30
N VAL A 66 -1.23 -13.51 16.99
CA VAL A 66 -0.61 -13.56 18.32
C VAL A 66 -1.57 -14.09 19.37
N GLY A 67 -2.85 -13.72 19.30
CA GLY A 67 -3.88 -14.25 20.20
C GLY A 67 -4.09 -15.75 20.06
N ASN A 68 -3.98 -16.28 18.84
CA ASN A 68 -4.22 -17.72 18.57
C ASN A 68 -2.94 -18.56 18.58
N ASN A 69 -1.81 -18.00 18.15
CA ASN A 69 -0.54 -18.71 17.90
C ASN A 69 0.66 -18.07 18.63
N TYR A 70 0.41 -17.21 19.62
CA TYR A 70 1.44 -16.55 20.44
C TYR A 70 2.50 -15.84 19.57
N PHE A 71 3.77 -15.95 19.94
CA PHE A 71 4.87 -15.27 19.26
C PHE A 71 5.38 -15.99 18.01
N TYR A 72 4.65 -16.95 17.45
CA TYR A 72 5.10 -17.67 16.24
C TYR A 72 5.37 -16.73 15.06
N TYR A 73 4.63 -15.63 14.98
CA TYR A 73 4.83 -14.60 13.95
C TYR A 73 6.22 -13.93 14.02
N LEU A 74 6.93 -13.97 15.15
CA LEU A 74 8.27 -13.37 15.28
C LEU A 74 9.30 -14.00 14.33
N GLN A 75 9.16 -15.28 13.99
CA GLN A 75 10.05 -15.91 13.01
C GLN A 75 9.98 -15.19 11.65
N PHE A 76 8.78 -14.80 11.23
CA PHE A 76 8.58 -14.03 10.01
C PHE A 76 9.18 -12.62 10.14
N VAL A 77 9.02 -11.96 11.30
CA VAL A 77 9.61 -10.63 11.54
C VAL A 77 11.14 -10.68 11.46
N PHE A 78 11.79 -11.62 12.15
CA PHE A 78 13.25 -11.76 12.10
C PHE A 78 13.74 -12.15 10.70
N GLY A 79 13.00 -13.00 9.99
CA GLY A 79 13.29 -13.34 8.60
C GLY A 79 13.29 -12.12 7.67
N ASN A 80 12.34 -11.20 7.85
CA ASN A 80 12.30 -9.95 7.08
C ASN A 80 13.51 -9.04 7.36
N ILE A 81 14.00 -8.99 8.61
CA ILE A 81 15.21 -8.21 8.93
C ILE A 81 16.40 -8.71 8.12
N VAL A 82 16.61 -10.03 8.06
CA VAL A 82 17.67 -10.64 7.25
C VAL A 82 17.45 -10.35 5.77
N GLY A 83 16.21 -10.45 5.28
CA GLY A 83 15.85 -10.12 3.91
C GLY A 83 16.16 -8.66 3.55
N TYR A 84 15.88 -7.71 4.44
CA TYR A 84 16.19 -6.30 4.21
C TYR A 84 17.69 -6.04 4.17
N ILE A 85 18.48 -6.68 5.04
CA ILE A 85 19.95 -6.60 4.97
C ILE A 85 20.43 -7.09 3.60
N PHE A 86 19.92 -8.21 3.10
CA PHE A 86 20.25 -8.71 1.77
C PHE A 86 19.84 -7.74 0.65
N ILE A 87 18.62 -7.21 0.69
CA ILE A 87 18.15 -6.22 -0.29
C ILE A 87 19.06 -4.99 -0.30
N THR A 88 19.39 -4.45 0.87
CA THR A 88 20.21 -3.24 1.01
C THR A 88 21.63 -3.41 0.49
N TYR A 89 22.30 -4.52 0.82
CA TYR A 89 23.71 -4.69 0.48
C TYR A 89 23.95 -5.41 -0.86
N VAL A 90 22.96 -6.12 -1.40
CA VAL A 90 23.12 -6.90 -2.63
C VAL A 90 22.25 -6.37 -3.77
N LEU A 91 20.95 -6.20 -3.54
CA LEU A 91 20.03 -5.88 -4.65
C LEU A 91 20.02 -4.38 -4.99
N ILE A 92 20.01 -3.50 -3.99
CA ILE A 92 20.00 -2.04 -4.21
C ILE A 92 21.20 -1.58 -5.06
N PRO A 93 22.46 -1.98 -4.77
CA PRO A 93 23.61 -1.56 -5.59
C PRO A 93 23.44 -1.92 -7.07
N ILE A 94 22.99 -3.16 -7.36
CA ILE A 94 22.77 -3.64 -8.72
C ILE A 94 21.71 -2.82 -9.45
N TYR A 95 20.56 -2.59 -8.80
CA TYR A 95 19.44 -1.88 -9.43
C TYR A 95 19.74 -0.40 -9.64
N TYR A 96 20.50 0.21 -8.74
CA TYR A 96 20.88 1.61 -8.83
C TYR A 96 21.91 1.85 -9.95
N GLU A 97 22.91 0.98 -10.08
CA GLU A 97 23.89 1.03 -11.17
C GLU A 97 23.23 0.88 -12.55
N LEU A 98 22.29 -0.07 -12.68
CA LEU A 98 21.57 -0.34 -13.93
C LEU A 98 20.46 0.68 -14.23
N LYS A 99 20.20 1.64 -13.33
CA LYS A 99 19.16 2.68 -13.46
C LYS A 99 17.79 2.11 -13.84
N LEU A 100 17.44 0.96 -13.26
CA LEU A 100 16.22 0.24 -13.61
C LEU A 100 14.98 0.97 -13.08
N VAL A 101 13.95 1.08 -13.92
CA VAL A 101 12.63 1.60 -13.51
C VAL A 101 11.79 0.51 -12.81
N SER A 102 12.00 -0.75 -13.18
CA SER A 102 11.35 -1.92 -12.59
C SER A 102 12.38 -2.97 -12.23
N ILE A 103 12.24 -3.58 -11.05
CA ILE A 103 13.09 -4.71 -10.63
C ILE A 103 13.02 -5.87 -11.61
N TYR A 104 11.90 -6.03 -12.32
CA TYR A 104 11.73 -7.09 -13.32
C TYR A 104 12.52 -6.82 -14.60
N THR A 105 12.85 -5.57 -14.92
CA THR A 105 13.71 -5.22 -16.06
C THR A 105 15.11 -5.83 -15.91
N TYR A 106 15.55 -6.09 -14.66
CA TYR A 106 16.77 -6.86 -14.41
C TYR A 106 16.73 -8.26 -15.04
N LEU A 107 15.54 -8.90 -15.06
CA LEU A 107 15.37 -10.22 -15.68
C LEU A 107 15.53 -10.15 -17.20
N GLU A 108 15.16 -9.03 -17.81
CA GLU A 108 15.34 -8.81 -19.24
C GLU A 108 16.83 -8.73 -19.59
N THR A 109 17.58 -7.91 -18.85
CA THR A 109 19.02 -7.73 -19.10
C THR A 109 19.81 -8.99 -18.79
N ARG A 110 19.42 -9.75 -17.75
CA ARG A 110 20.17 -10.93 -17.31
C ARG A 110 19.80 -12.23 -18.02
N PHE A 111 18.53 -12.41 -18.37
CA PHE A 111 17.98 -13.68 -18.86
C PHE A 111 17.11 -13.55 -20.12
N GLY A 112 16.87 -12.33 -20.61
CA GLY A 112 16.12 -12.06 -21.83
C GLY A 112 14.63 -11.79 -21.64
N ALA A 113 13.98 -11.35 -22.73
CA ALA A 113 12.61 -10.82 -22.73
C ALA A 113 11.54 -11.83 -22.28
N LYS A 114 11.74 -13.14 -22.49
CA LYS A 114 10.78 -14.16 -22.03
C LYS A 114 10.69 -14.19 -20.50
N THR A 115 11.83 -14.18 -19.82
CA THR A 115 11.91 -14.18 -18.35
C THR A 115 11.33 -12.91 -17.76
N TYR A 116 11.58 -11.75 -18.40
CA TYR A 116 10.94 -10.49 -18.03
C TYR A 116 9.41 -10.54 -18.10
N LYS A 117 8.85 -11.01 -19.22
CA LYS A 117 7.39 -11.07 -19.40
C LYS A 117 6.74 -12.03 -18.40
N VAL A 118 7.36 -13.18 -18.16
CA VAL A 118 6.84 -14.15 -17.18
C VAL A 118 6.94 -13.60 -15.76
N GLY A 119 8.08 -13.02 -15.38
CA GLY A 119 8.27 -12.44 -14.04
C GLY A 119 7.31 -11.28 -13.76
N SER A 120 7.14 -10.37 -14.72
CA SER A 120 6.20 -9.25 -14.60
C SER A 120 4.75 -9.71 -14.59
N LEU A 121 4.38 -10.76 -15.34
CA LEU A 121 3.04 -11.34 -15.28
C LEU A 121 2.73 -11.94 -13.89
N PHE A 122 3.66 -12.74 -13.33
CA PHE A 122 3.48 -13.28 -11.98
C PHE A 122 3.36 -12.20 -10.92
N PHE A 123 4.13 -11.11 -11.06
CA PHE A 123 3.99 -9.94 -10.20
C PHE A 123 2.60 -9.33 -10.31
N LEU A 124 2.12 -9.05 -11.53
CA LEU A 124 0.80 -8.45 -11.72
C LEU A 124 -0.31 -9.32 -11.13
N ILE A 125 -0.25 -10.63 -11.32
CA ILE A 125 -1.23 -11.57 -10.77
C ILE A 125 -1.17 -11.60 -9.24
N SER A 126 0.01 -11.81 -8.66
CA SER A 126 0.18 -11.88 -7.20
C SER A 126 -0.18 -10.56 -6.51
N GLN A 127 0.21 -9.42 -7.09
CA GLN A 127 -0.10 -8.10 -6.57
C GLN A 127 -1.59 -7.80 -6.66
N SER A 128 -2.24 -8.12 -7.78
CA SER A 128 -3.69 -7.94 -7.96
C SER A 128 -4.49 -8.80 -6.99
N PHE A 129 -4.10 -10.07 -6.83
CA PHE A 129 -4.73 -10.98 -5.88
C PHE A 129 -4.56 -10.50 -4.43
N GLY A 130 -3.35 -10.10 -4.04
CA GLY A 130 -3.09 -9.55 -2.71
C GLY A 130 -3.83 -8.23 -2.45
N ALA A 131 -4.03 -7.39 -3.47
CA ALA A 131 -4.83 -6.19 -3.36
C ALA A 131 -6.33 -6.51 -3.17
N ALA A 132 -6.85 -7.50 -3.90
CA ALA A 132 -8.25 -7.95 -3.75
C ALA A 132 -8.54 -8.49 -2.34
N LEU A 133 -7.63 -9.28 -1.75
CA LEU A 133 -7.77 -9.78 -0.38
C LEU A 133 -7.74 -8.66 0.67
N ARG A 134 -6.84 -7.67 0.49
CA ARG A 134 -6.80 -6.48 1.35
C ARG A 134 -8.10 -5.69 1.29
N LEU A 135 -8.64 -5.49 0.09
CA LEU A 135 -9.91 -4.82 -0.12
C LEU A 135 -11.07 -5.60 0.51
N LEU A 136 -11.12 -6.93 0.33
CA LEU A 136 -12.14 -7.79 0.92
C LEU A 136 -12.18 -7.64 2.45
N LEU A 137 -11.02 -7.67 3.11
CA LEU A 137 -10.95 -7.51 4.55
C LEU A 137 -11.41 -6.11 4.96
N ALA A 138 -10.91 -5.06 4.32
CA ALA A 138 -11.30 -3.68 4.61
C ALA A 138 -12.82 -3.49 4.44
N ALA A 139 -13.40 -4.01 3.35
CA ALA A 139 -14.83 -3.96 3.10
C ALA A 139 -15.65 -4.69 4.17
N LYS A 140 -15.20 -5.86 4.64
CA LYS A 140 -15.86 -6.57 5.74
C LYS A 140 -15.83 -5.78 7.04
N ILE A 141 -14.71 -5.11 7.34
CA ILE A 141 -14.60 -4.27 8.54
C ILE A 141 -15.58 -3.11 8.47
N ILE A 142 -15.63 -2.40 7.33
CA ILE A 142 -16.58 -1.29 7.12
C ILE A 142 -18.03 -1.78 7.16
N GLN A 143 -18.30 -2.95 6.57
CA GLN A 143 -19.61 -3.58 6.59
C GLN A 143 -20.08 -3.77 8.04
N TYR A 144 -19.27 -4.45 8.85
CA TYR A 144 -19.58 -4.75 10.23
C TYR A 144 -19.68 -3.50 11.12
N ALA A 145 -18.78 -2.53 10.91
CA ALA A 145 -18.70 -1.33 11.75
C ALA A 145 -19.80 -0.29 11.46
N VAL A 146 -20.24 -0.20 10.20
CA VAL A 146 -21.11 0.88 9.72
C VAL A 146 -22.31 0.33 8.96
N SER A 147 -22.09 -0.36 7.83
CA SER A 147 -23.16 -0.67 6.88
C SER A 147 -24.26 -1.58 7.46
N ASP A 148 -23.90 -2.54 8.33
CA ASP A 148 -24.86 -3.43 8.99
C ASP A 148 -25.85 -2.66 9.89
N ALA A 149 -25.40 -1.58 10.54
CA ALA A 149 -26.24 -0.73 11.38
C ALA A 149 -27.28 0.06 10.56
N PHE A 150 -27.01 0.28 9.27
CA PHE A 150 -27.92 0.94 8.32
C PHE A 150 -28.63 -0.05 7.38
N HIS A 151 -28.50 -1.37 7.62
CA HIS A 151 -29.06 -2.43 6.77
C HIS A 151 -28.63 -2.35 5.30
N ILE A 152 -27.43 -1.84 5.03
CA ILE A 152 -26.87 -1.76 3.67
C ILE A 152 -26.27 -3.13 3.31
N PRO A 153 -26.66 -3.77 2.20
CA PRO A 153 -26.11 -5.07 1.80
C PRO A 153 -24.64 -4.97 1.38
N PHE A 154 -23.89 -6.05 1.63
CA PHE A 154 -22.44 -6.09 1.42
C PHE A 154 -21.98 -5.69 0.01
N TYR A 155 -22.70 -6.10 -1.04
CA TYR A 155 -22.32 -5.76 -2.41
C TYR A 155 -22.33 -4.24 -2.67
N LEU A 156 -23.24 -3.49 -2.04
CA LEU A 156 -23.26 -2.02 -2.16
C LEU A 156 -22.05 -1.39 -1.47
N THR A 157 -21.69 -1.88 -0.28
CA THR A 157 -20.49 -1.43 0.43
C THR A 157 -19.23 -1.63 -0.41
N VAL A 158 -19.09 -2.79 -1.06
CA VAL A 158 -17.96 -3.07 -1.96
C VAL A 158 -17.95 -2.12 -3.16
N ILE A 159 -19.10 -1.90 -3.81
CA ILE A 159 -19.21 -0.99 -4.95
C ILE A 159 -18.82 0.44 -4.54
N ILE A 160 -19.30 0.93 -3.39
CA ILE A 160 -18.98 2.28 -2.88
C ILE A 160 -17.47 2.40 -2.65
N ILE A 161 -16.86 1.42 -1.98
CA ILE A 161 -15.41 1.41 -1.72
C ILE A 161 -14.62 1.39 -3.04
N LEU A 162 -15.00 0.54 -4.00
CA LEU A 162 -14.35 0.50 -5.31
C LEU A 162 -14.49 1.83 -6.06
N LEU A 163 -15.66 2.46 -6.01
CA LEU A 163 -15.91 3.76 -6.63
C LEU A 163 -15.04 4.84 -5.98
N LEU A 164 -14.93 4.87 -4.66
CA LEU A 164 -14.06 5.80 -3.92
C LEU A 164 -12.58 5.59 -4.26
N ILE A 165 -12.11 4.34 -4.27
CA ILE A 165 -10.73 4.00 -4.65
C ILE A 165 -10.48 4.42 -6.10
N TRP A 166 -11.41 4.14 -7.02
CA TRP A 166 -11.28 4.52 -8.42
C TRP A 166 -11.25 6.03 -8.60
N LEU A 167 -12.15 6.78 -7.94
CA LEU A 167 -12.15 8.24 -7.98
C LEU A 167 -10.84 8.83 -7.46
N TYR A 168 -10.33 8.31 -6.35
CA TYR A 168 -9.07 8.74 -5.76
C TYR A 168 -7.88 8.41 -6.67
N THR A 169 -7.80 7.16 -7.16
CA THR A 169 -6.71 6.71 -8.02
C THR A 169 -6.70 7.46 -9.36
N ASN A 170 -7.88 7.67 -9.96
CA ASN A 170 -8.03 8.35 -11.24
C ASN A 170 -7.76 9.86 -11.15
N LYS A 171 -8.06 10.51 -10.01
CA LYS A 171 -7.85 11.96 -9.83
C LYS A 171 -6.49 12.32 -9.22
N SER A 172 -5.88 11.46 -8.41
CA SER A 172 -4.75 11.84 -7.56
C SER A 172 -3.38 11.29 -8.01
N GLY A 173 -3.33 10.33 -8.95
CA GLY A 173 -2.09 9.80 -9.47
C GLY A 173 -1.17 9.18 -8.41
N ILE A 174 0.08 8.85 -8.76
CA ILE A 174 1.07 8.23 -7.84
C ILE A 174 1.50 9.18 -6.70
N LYS A 175 1.21 10.48 -6.81
CA LYS A 175 1.72 11.55 -5.92
C LYS A 175 1.01 11.68 -4.56
N THR A 176 0.03 10.81 -4.29
CA THR A 176 -0.76 10.84 -3.03
C THR A 176 -0.34 9.77 -2.02
N ILE A 177 0.51 8.82 -2.42
CA ILE A 177 1.16 7.82 -1.57
C ILE A 177 2.52 8.36 -1.15
#